data_AF-A0A7W1Z1Z2-F1
#
_entry.id   AF-A0A7W1Z1Z2-F1
#
_cell.length_a   1.000
_cell.length_b   1.000
_cell.length_c   1.000
_cell.angle_alpha   90.00
_cell.angle_beta   90.00
_cell.angle_gamma   90.00
#
_symmetry.space_group_name_H-M   'P 1'
#
loop_
_entity.id
_entity.type
_entity.pdbx_description
1 polymer ?
#
loop_
_entity_poly.entity_id
_entity_poly.type
_entity_poly.pdbx_seq_one_letter_code
_entity_poly.pdbx_strand_id
1 'polypeptide(L)'
;MADQEFLGIWHAYNHCVDGSDIQLMQANLSLLASAPKPISLDDSPIPVPNFLKKLSTVRGSRLAVDPRAMTVSCSIHLAEVARLSSDWPTALRTFQEIIKDYPEPQYAFYVSKANQALEQLTTARPVSMSTQEVLVH
;
A
#
# COMPACT_ATOMS: atom_id res chain seq x y z
N MET A 1 16.86 5.52 -14.14
CA MET A 1 16.42 6.85 -13.64
C MET A 1 15.05 7.26 -14.18
N ALA A 2 14.64 6.87 -15.40
CA ALA A 2 13.33 7.22 -15.96
C ALA A 2 12.11 6.63 -15.20
N ASP A 3 12.26 5.46 -14.57
CA ASP A 3 11.12 4.73 -14.00
C ASP A 3 10.56 5.31 -12.69
N GLN A 4 11.34 6.19 -12.03
CA GLN A 4 10.94 6.88 -10.79
C GLN A 4 10.33 8.28 -11.05
N GLU A 5 10.26 8.70 -12.32
CA GLU A 5 9.55 9.92 -12.70
C GLU A 5 8.04 9.71 -12.63
N PHE A 6 7.28 10.81 -12.56
CA PHE A 6 5.82 10.79 -12.42
C PHE A 6 5.11 9.81 -13.37
N LEU A 7 5.51 9.78 -14.64
CA LEU A 7 4.92 8.88 -15.63
C LEU A 7 5.19 7.40 -15.31
N GLY A 8 6.38 7.05 -14.82
CA GLY A 8 6.70 5.68 -14.42
C GLY A 8 5.82 5.20 -13.27
N ILE A 9 5.67 6.03 -12.23
CA ILE A 9 4.77 5.76 -11.09
C ILE A 9 3.30 5.66 -11.55
N TRP A 10 2.88 6.56 -12.43
CA TRP A 10 1.53 6.53 -13.00
C TRP A 10 1.26 5.24 -13.79
N HIS A 11 2.19 4.83 -14.65
CA HIS A 11 2.06 3.58 -15.41
C HIS A 11 2.05 2.35 -14.51
N ALA A 12 2.93 2.29 -13.51
CA ALA A 12 2.96 1.21 -12.54
C ALA A 12 1.62 1.06 -11.79
N TYR A 13 1.02 2.19 -11.41
CA TYR A 13 -0.30 2.20 -10.78
C TYR A 13 -1.39 1.67 -11.70
N ASN A 14 -1.49 2.18 -12.93
CA ASN A 14 -2.49 1.72 -13.89
C ASN A 14 -2.34 0.23 -14.19
N HIS A 15 -1.11 -0.24 -14.46
CA HIS A 15 -0.84 -1.67 -14.65
C HIS A 15 -1.20 -2.52 -13.44
N CYS A 16 -1.06 -1.98 -12.22
CA CYS A 16 -1.50 -2.69 -11.04
C CYS A 16 -3.02 -2.78 -10.95
N VAL A 17 -3.74 -1.65 -11.02
CA VAL A 17 -5.20 -1.64 -10.79
C VAL A 17 -6.01 -2.32 -11.90
N ASP A 18 -5.47 -2.35 -13.12
CA ASP A 18 -6.10 -3.05 -14.25
C ASP A 18 -5.62 -4.51 -14.38
N GLY A 19 -4.59 -4.90 -13.61
CA GLY A 19 -3.92 -6.18 -13.72
C GLY A 19 -4.54 -7.28 -12.84
N SER A 20 -4.16 -8.52 -13.14
CA SER A 20 -4.46 -9.70 -12.32
C SER A 20 -3.28 -10.68 -12.17
N ASP A 21 -2.12 -10.34 -12.74
CA ASP A 21 -0.89 -11.12 -12.59
C ASP A 21 -0.20 -10.71 -11.29
N ILE A 22 -0.22 -11.61 -10.30
CA ILE A 22 0.28 -11.34 -8.94
C ILE A 22 1.76 -10.94 -8.95
N GLN A 23 2.60 -11.58 -9.78
CA GLN A 23 4.03 -11.27 -9.83
C GLN A 23 4.28 -9.88 -10.44
N LEU A 24 3.61 -9.56 -11.54
CA LEU A 24 3.72 -8.25 -12.19
C LEU A 24 3.20 -7.13 -11.26
N MET A 25 2.09 -7.38 -10.57
CA MET A 25 1.53 -6.44 -9.60
C MET A 25 2.48 -6.20 -8.43
N GLN A 26 3.17 -7.23 -7.91
CA GLN A 26 4.19 -7.07 -6.86
C GLN A 26 5.40 -6.24 -7.34
N ALA A 27 5.81 -6.41 -8.60
CA ALA A 27 6.86 -5.60 -9.21
C ALA A 27 6.42 -4.12 -9.33
N ASN A 28 5.20 -3.86 -9.81
CA ASN A 28 4.61 -2.53 -9.85
C ASN A 28 4.52 -1.89 -8.46
N LEU A 29 4.12 -2.67 -7.44
CA LEU A 29 4.10 -2.24 -6.04
C LEU A 29 5.45 -1.79 -5.53
N SER A 30 6.50 -2.55 -5.84
CA SER A 30 7.87 -2.21 -5.46
C SER A 30 8.31 -0.89 -6.10
N LEU A 31 7.91 -0.64 -7.34
CA LEU A 31 8.17 0.63 -8.03
C LEU A 31 7.38 1.79 -7.39
N LEU A 32 6.08 1.59 -7.11
CA LEU A 32 5.23 2.58 -6.44
C LEU A 32 5.76 2.95 -5.05
N ALA A 33 6.17 1.95 -4.27
CA ALA A 33 6.74 2.15 -2.93
C ALA A 33 8.08 2.92 -2.95
N SER A 34 8.79 2.89 -4.07
CA SER A 34 10.03 3.65 -4.27
C SER A 34 9.82 5.12 -4.63
N ALA A 35 8.56 5.54 -4.83
CA ALA A 35 8.24 6.91 -5.19
C ALA A 35 8.74 7.92 -4.13
N PRO A 36 9.25 9.09 -4.54
CA PRO A 36 9.66 10.13 -3.60
C PRO A 36 8.52 10.54 -2.67
N LYS A 37 8.81 10.59 -1.35
CA LYS A 37 7.87 11.14 -0.38
C LYS A 37 7.69 12.64 -0.63
N PRO A 38 6.47 13.19 -0.51
CA PRO A 38 6.25 14.63 -0.56
C PRO A 38 7.17 15.34 0.45
N ILE A 39 7.79 16.44 0.00
CA ILE A 39 8.67 17.24 0.87
C ILE A 39 7.81 17.94 1.92
N SER A 40 8.07 17.63 3.20
CA SER A 40 7.56 18.42 4.32
C SER A 40 8.44 19.66 4.52
N LEU A 41 7.83 20.84 4.65
CA LEU A 41 8.56 22.06 5.05
C LEU A 41 8.85 22.10 6.55
N ASP A 42 8.34 21.14 7.33
CA ASP A 42 8.64 21.04 8.76
C ASP A 42 10.08 20.60 9.00
N ASP A 43 10.64 19.78 8.11
CA ASP A 43 12.02 19.27 8.18
C ASP A 43 13.03 20.12 7.37
N SER A 44 12.66 21.36 7.04
CA SER A 44 13.52 22.23 6.23
C SER A 44 14.81 22.61 7.00
N PRO A 45 16.00 22.47 6.39
CA PRO A 45 17.27 22.90 6.98
C PRO A 45 17.39 24.43 7.08
N ILE A 46 16.50 25.17 6.41
CA ILE A 46 16.42 26.63 6.43
C ILE A 46 15.19 27.06 7.24
N PRO A 47 15.27 28.09 8.10
CA PRO A 47 14.10 28.62 8.81
C PRO A 47 13.01 29.07 7.82
N VAL A 48 11.90 28.33 7.76
CA VAL A 48 10.74 28.68 6.92
C VAL A 48 9.72 29.45 7.76
N PRO A 49 9.35 30.68 7.37
CA PRO A 49 8.28 31.43 8.02
C PRO A 49 6.98 30.63 8.16
N ASN A 50 6.32 30.74 9.32
CA ASN A 50 5.11 29.98 9.65
C ASN A 50 3.96 30.19 8.65
N PHE A 51 3.86 31.37 8.01
CA PHE A 51 2.84 31.61 7.00
C PHE A 51 3.09 30.78 5.73
N LEU A 52 4.35 30.56 5.34
CA LEU A 52 4.70 29.68 4.22
C LEU A 52 4.49 28.22 4.57
N LYS A 53 4.82 27.81 5.80
CA LYS A 53 4.49 26.46 6.31
C LYS A 53 2.97 26.22 6.28
N LYS A 54 2.17 27.19 6.71
CA LYS A 54 0.69 27.12 6.62
C LYS A 54 0.20 27.06 5.17
N LEU A 55 0.80 27.82 4.26
CA LEU A 55 0.44 27.77 2.83
C LEU A 55 0.88 26.47 2.14
N SER A 56 1.92 25.80 2.66
CA SER A 56 2.35 24.48 2.17
C SER A 56 1.52 23.34 2.77
N THR A 57 1.15 23.40 4.05
CA THR A 57 0.31 22.38 4.70
C THR A 57 -1.13 22.42 4.22
N VAL A 58 -1.62 23.58 3.74
CA VAL A 58 -2.99 23.78 3.25
C VAL A 58 -3.19 23.33 1.79
N ARG A 59 -2.17 22.79 1.10
CA ARG A 59 -2.35 22.20 -0.24
C ARG A 59 -2.09 20.70 -0.23
N GLY A 60 -3.17 19.92 -0.31
CA GLY A 60 -3.14 18.48 -0.62
C GLY A 60 -2.68 18.14 -2.05
N SER A 61 -1.75 18.91 -2.62
CA SER A 61 -1.30 18.76 -4.00
C SER A 61 0.13 19.26 -4.14
N ARG A 62 1.12 18.35 -4.19
CA ARG A 62 2.34 18.46 -5.05
C ARG A 62 2.96 17.12 -5.46
N LEU A 63 2.14 16.08 -5.50
CA LEU A 63 1.73 15.48 -6.77
C LEU A 63 0.20 15.65 -6.78
N ALA A 64 -0.47 15.81 -7.92
CA ALA A 64 -1.95 15.75 -7.94
C ALA A 64 -2.49 14.36 -7.49
N VAL A 65 -1.56 13.44 -7.19
CA VAL A 65 -1.74 12.03 -6.92
C VAL A 65 -0.80 11.69 -5.76
N ASP A 66 -1.31 11.17 -4.64
CA ASP A 66 -0.48 10.74 -3.51
C ASP A 66 0.12 9.36 -3.81
N PRO A 67 1.46 9.21 -3.99
CA PRO A 67 2.05 7.91 -4.32
C PRO A 67 1.88 6.86 -3.22
N ARG A 68 1.80 7.28 -1.95
CA ARG A 68 1.49 6.35 -0.85
C ARG A 68 0.06 5.85 -0.97
N ALA A 69 -0.89 6.74 -1.28
CA ALA A 69 -2.27 6.35 -1.56
C ALA A 69 -2.37 5.42 -2.79
N MET A 70 -1.60 5.69 -3.86
CA MET A 70 -1.51 4.81 -5.03
C MET A 70 -0.96 3.42 -4.66
N THR A 71 0.10 3.40 -3.84
CA THR A 71 0.74 2.16 -3.38
C THR A 71 -0.25 1.32 -2.57
N VAL A 72 -0.89 1.89 -1.55
CA VAL A 72 -1.84 1.15 -0.71
C VAL A 72 -3.11 0.75 -1.48
N SER A 73 -3.56 1.56 -2.43
CA SER A 73 -4.66 1.19 -3.33
C SER A 73 -4.31 -0.03 -4.20
N CYS A 74 -3.09 -0.05 -4.74
CA CYS A 74 -2.57 -1.20 -5.48
C CYS A 74 -2.40 -2.43 -4.57
N SER A 75 -1.93 -2.26 -3.32
CA SER A 75 -1.86 -3.35 -2.34
C SER A 75 -3.22 -3.98 -2.06
N ILE A 76 -4.28 -3.18 -1.91
CA ILE A 76 -5.64 -3.70 -1.71
C ILE A 76 -6.06 -4.57 -2.90
N HIS A 77 -5.87 -4.07 -4.12
CA HIS A 77 -6.23 -4.82 -5.33
C HIS A 77 -5.40 -6.10 -5.50
N LEU A 78 -4.09 -6.05 -5.22
CA LEU A 78 -3.22 -7.23 -5.20
C LEU A 78 -3.75 -8.29 -4.22
N ALA A 79 -4.10 -7.88 -3.00
CA ALA A 79 -4.61 -8.79 -1.98
C ALA A 79 -5.96 -9.39 -2.40
N GLU A 80 -6.84 -8.60 -3.03
CA GLU A 80 -8.12 -9.07 -3.57
C GLU A 80 -7.93 -10.08 -4.72
N VAL A 81 -7.04 -9.80 -5.68
CA VAL A 81 -6.69 -10.71 -6.78
C VAL A 81 -6.08 -12.01 -6.23
N ALA A 82 -5.14 -11.92 -5.30
CA ALA A 82 -4.53 -13.08 -4.65
C ALA A 82 -5.58 -13.92 -3.93
N ARG A 83 -6.51 -13.28 -3.20
CA ARG A 83 -7.63 -13.94 -2.54
C ARG A 83 -8.52 -14.69 -3.53
N LEU A 84 -8.91 -14.04 -4.64
CA LEU A 84 -9.75 -14.65 -5.68
C LEU A 84 -9.05 -15.81 -6.38
N SER A 85 -7.72 -15.76 -6.47
CA SER A 85 -6.89 -16.81 -7.06
C SER A 85 -6.50 -17.91 -6.06
N SER A 86 -7.04 -17.89 -4.84
CA SER A 86 -6.70 -18.80 -3.74
C SER A 86 -5.22 -18.77 -3.29
N ASP A 87 -4.47 -17.71 -3.63
CA ASP A 87 -3.17 -17.41 -3.04
C ASP A 87 -3.37 -16.72 -1.70
N TRP A 88 -3.85 -17.50 -0.73
CA TRP A 88 -4.11 -17.04 0.63
C TRP A 88 -2.88 -16.48 1.35
N PRO A 89 -1.67 -17.08 1.22
CA PRO A 89 -0.47 -16.52 1.83
C PRO A 89 -0.18 -15.08 1.37
N THR A 90 -0.27 -14.81 0.07
CA THR A 90 -0.07 -13.46 -0.47
C THR A 90 -1.16 -12.51 0.01
N ALA A 91 -2.44 -12.91 -0.07
CA ALA A 91 -3.56 -12.07 0.36
C ALA A 91 -3.44 -11.67 1.84
N LEU A 92 -3.21 -12.64 2.72
CA LEU A 92 -3.09 -12.42 4.17
C LEU A 92 -1.94 -11.48 4.50
N ARG A 93 -0.75 -11.76 3.95
CA ARG A 93 0.44 -10.95 4.16
C ARG A 93 0.22 -9.52 3.69
N THR A 94 -0.32 -9.32 2.49
CA THR A 94 -0.52 -7.97 1.94
C THR A 94 -1.55 -7.16 2.74
N PHE A 95 -2.65 -7.74 3.20
CA PHE A 95 -3.58 -7.02 4.09
C PHE A 95 -2.94 -6.64 5.44
N GLN A 96 -2.11 -7.52 6.02
CA GLN A 96 -1.38 -7.22 7.26
C GLN A 96 -0.35 -6.10 7.06
N GLU A 97 0.39 -6.10 5.94
CA GLU A 97 1.33 -5.04 5.57
C GLU A 97 0.63 -3.68 5.45
N ILE A 98 -0.58 -3.62 4.86
CA ILE A 98 -1.36 -2.37 4.77
C ILE A 98 -1.62 -1.76 6.16
N ILE A 99 -2.02 -2.56 7.13
CA ILE A 99 -2.32 -2.08 8.49
C ILE A 99 -1.05 -1.59 9.19
N LYS A 100 0.07 -2.30 8.98
CA LYS A 100 1.35 -2.00 9.60
C LYS A 100 2.01 -0.74 9.01
N ASP A 101 1.99 -0.60 7.69
CA ASP A 101 2.83 0.37 6.98
C ASP A 101 2.13 1.72 6.73
N TYR A 102 0.81 1.80 6.94
CA TYR A 102 0.00 3.00 6.75
C TYR A 102 -0.82 3.37 8.01
N PRO A 103 -0.18 3.53 9.19
CA PRO A 103 -0.89 3.84 10.44
C PRO A 103 -1.48 5.26 10.47
N GLU A 104 -1.12 6.13 9.53
CA GLU A 104 -1.49 7.54 9.58
C GLU A 104 -2.98 7.77 9.24
N PRO A 105 -3.67 8.73 9.90
CA PRO A 105 -5.12 8.93 9.76
C PRO A 105 -5.60 9.15 8.32
N GLN A 106 -4.78 9.76 7.45
CA GLN A 106 -5.15 9.99 6.05
C GLN A 106 -5.34 8.69 5.24
N TYR A 107 -4.80 7.55 5.72
CA TYR A 107 -4.95 6.25 5.07
C TYR A 107 -5.96 5.33 5.77
N ALA A 108 -6.71 5.84 6.76
CA ALA A 108 -7.63 5.06 7.58
C ALA A 108 -8.69 4.29 6.77
N PHE A 109 -9.10 4.82 5.61
CA PHE A 109 -9.99 4.12 4.69
C PHE A 109 -9.40 2.77 4.22
N TYR A 110 -8.13 2.75 3.81
CA TYR A 110 -7.46 1.55 3.32
C TYR A 110 -7.21 0.55 4.46
N VAL A 111 -6.84 1.05 5.63
CA VAL A 111 -6.68 0.23 6.85
C VAL A 111 -8.00 -0.42 7.24
N SER A 112 -9.11 0.32 7.19
CA SER A 112 -10.44 -0.22 7.45
C SER A 112 -10.83 -1.33 6.47
N LYS A 113 -10.58 -1.14 5.16
CA LYS A 113 -10.77 -2.20 4.15
C LYS A 113 -9.93 -3.45 4.43
N ALA A 114 -8.66 -3.28 4.77
CA ALA A 114 -7.77 -4.39 5.07
C ALA A 114 -8.25 -5.19 6.31
N ASN A 115 -8.65 -4.49 7.38
CA ASN A 115 -9.22 -5.14 8.57
C ASN A 115 -10.47 -5.95 8.22
N GLN A 116 -11.41 -5.37 7.47
CA GLN A 116 -12.62 -6.08 7.06
C GLN A 116 -12.31 -7.34 6.24
N ALA A 117 -11.34 -7.27 5.32
CA ALA A 117 -10.92 -8.43 4.53
C ALA A 117 -10.27 -9.51 5.41
N LEU A 118 -9.46 -9.14 6.40
CA LEU A 118 -8.87 -10.09 7.35
C LEU A 118 -9.94 -10.80 8.21
N GLU A 119 -10.96 -10.09 8.67
CA GLU A 119 -12.09 -10.68 9.40
C GLU A 119 -12.87 -11.69 8.54
N GLN A 120 -13.05 -11.38 7.25
CA GLN A 120 -13.67 -12.31 6.31
C GLN A 120 -12.80 -13.56 6.08
N LEU A 121 -11.47 -13.40 5.99
CA LEU A 121 -10.53 -14.49 5.80
C LEU A 121 -10.46 -15.43 7.00
N THR A 122 -10.51 -14.89 8.22
CA THR A 122 -10.53 -15.71 9.45
C THR A 122 -11.84 -16.48 9.60
N THR A 123 -12.96 -15.88 9.18
CA THR A 123 -14.29 -16.51 9.22
C THR A 123 -14.46 -17.55 8.12
N ALA A 124 -13.86 -17.34 6.94
CA ALA A 124 -13.99 -18.22 5.77
C ALA A 124 -12.99 -19.38 5.73
N ARG A 125 -12.08 -19.50 6.71
CA ARG A 125 -11.06 -20.56 6.72
C ARG A 125 -11.71 -21.94 6.97
N PRO A 126 -11.63 -22.91 6.04
CA PRO A 126 -11.80 -24.32 6.43
C PRO A 126 -10.59 -24.73 7.29
N VAL A 127 -10.84 -25.54 8.32
CA VAL A 127 -9.96 -26.00 9.41
C VAL A 127 -8.59 -26.62 8.99
N SER A 128 -8.23 -26.65 7.72
CA SER A 128 -7.07 -27.39 7.19
C SER A 128 -5.71 -26.64 7.23
N MET A 129 -5.44 -25.86 8.27
CA MET A 129 -4.08 -25.35 8.53
C MET A 129 -3.70 -25.50 10.01
N SER A 130 -4.02 -26.66 10.58
CA SER A 130 -3.50 -27.11 11.87
C SER A 130 -2.91 -28.51 11.72
N THR A 131 -1.81 -28.64 10.98
CA THR A 131 -0.91 -29.80 11.17
C THR A 131 0.48 -29.47 10.64
N GLN A 132 1.28 -28.79 11.46
CA GLN A 132 2.72 -29.01 11.56
C GLN A 132 3.28 -28.04 12.60
N GLU A 133 3.36 -28.53 13.83
CA GLU A 133 4.42 -28.25 14.81
C GLU A 133 3.91 -28.72 16.17
N VAL A 134 4.14 -30.01 16.50
CA VAL A 134 4.79 -30.48 17.74
C VAL A 134 5.05 -31.98 17.54
N LEU A 135 6.24 -32.31 17.03
CA LEU A 135 6.88 -33.60 17.29
C LEU A 135 8.38 -33.35 17.17
N VAL A 136 8.96 -32.90 18.27
CA VAL A 136 10.40 -33.00 18.52
C VAL A 136 10.54 -34.03 19.64
N HIS A 137 11.29 -35.07 19.32
CA HIS A 137 11.68 -36.18 20.19
C HIS A 137 12.44 -35.72 21.43
#